data_AF-A0A971W2M1-F1
#
_entry.id   AF-A0A971W2M1-F1
#
_cell.length_a   1.000
_cell.length_b   1.000
_cell.length_c   1.000
_cell.angle_alpha   90.00
_cell.angle_beta   90.00
_cell.angle_gamma   90.00
#
_symmetry.space_group_name_H-M   'P 1'
#
loop_
_entity.id
_entity.type
_entity.pdbx_description
1 polymer ?
#
loop_
_entity_poly.entity_id
_entity_poly.type
_entity_poly.pdbx_seq_one_letter_code
_entity_poly.pdbx_strand_id
1 'polypeptide(L)'
;MKDRFVFKCVLEKEGKLYNALCLDLDISSYGVTVEEAKANLEEAITLYLEYAFETNRFEELVPRPVPPHVMAKYKNMSKKKIGQHAPKFDCEFFRSHDHQFAGC
;
A
#
# COMPACT_ATOMS: atom_id res chain seq x y z
N MET A 1 -12.01 3.57 -20.63
CA MET A 1 -12.36 2.56 -19.60
C MET A 1 -11.63 2.97 -18.33
N LYS A 2 -12.31 3.10 -17.18
CA LYS A 2 -11.68 3.55 -15.93
C LYS A 2 -11.18 2.29 -15.20
N ASP A 3 -9.88 2.05 -15.23
CA ASP A 3 -9.31 0.93 -14.48
C ASP A 3 -9.30 1.29 -12.99
N ARG A 4 -9.79 0.39 -12.14
CA ARG A 4 -9.83 0.55 -10.68
C ARG A 4 -8.94 -0.51 -10.05
N PHE A 5 -7.97 -0.07 -9.26
CA PHE A 5 -7.07 -0.91 -8.48
C PHE A 5 -7.33 -0.71 -7.00
N VAL A 6 -7.33 -1.81 -6.24
CA VAL A 6 -7.51 -1.77 -4.79
C VAL A 6 -6.39 -2.61 -4.17
N PHE A 7 -5.57 -1.99 -3.35
CA PHE A 7 -4.44 -2.65 -2.70
C PHE A 7 -4.61 -2.68 -1.19
N LYS A 8 -4.27 -3.82 -0.58
CA LYS A 8 -4.39 -4.07 0.85
C LYS A 8 -3.17 -3.54 1.58
N CYS A 9 -3.40 -2.63 2.51
CA CYS A 9 -2.38 -1.98 3.29
C CYS A 9 -2.54 -2.27 4.79
N VAL A 10 -1.44 -2.13 5.51
CA VAL A 10 -1.38 -2.22 6.98
C VAL A 10 -0.61 -1.03 7.52
N LEU A 11 -1.00 -0.58 8.71
CA LEU A 11 -0.29 0.47 9.43
C LEU A 11 0.27 -0.09 10.74
N GLU A 12 1.53 0.16 11.03
CA GLU A 12 2.17 -0.21 12.29
C GLU A 12 2.73 1.02 12.98
N LYS A 13 2.62 1.07 14.31
CA LYS A 13 3.31 2.09 15.10
C LYS A 13 4.68 1.57 15.51
N GLU A 14 5.73 2.23 15.04
CA GLU A 14 7.12 1.91 15.33
C GLU A 14 7.76 3.05 16.13
N GLY A 15 7.72 2.93 17.45
CA GLY A 15 8.20 3.98 18.35
C GLY A 15 7.41 5.28 18.21
N LYS A 16 8.05 6.30 17.62
CA LYS A 16 7.47 7.64 17.39
C LYS A 16 6.90 7.84 15.98
N LEU A 17 7.07 6.85 15.09
CA LEU A 17 6.62 6.92 13.70
C LEU A 17 5.53 5.89 13.44
N TYR A 18 4.79 6.09 12.36
CA TYR A 18 3.89 5.12 11.76
C TYR A 18 4.50 4.62 10.46
N ASN A 19 4.51 3.31 10.29
CA ASN A 19 4.90 2.60 9.08
C ASN A 19 3.64 2.16 8.34
N ALA A 20 3.49 2.52 7.08
CA ALA A 20 2.41 2.07 6.22
C ALA A 20 2.99 1.15 5.15
N LEU A 21 2.45 -0.06 5.02
CA LEU A 21 2.94 -1.09 4.09
C LEU A 21 1.79 -1.58 3.20
N CYS A 22 1.97 -1.52 1.88
CA CYS A 22 1.13 -2.16 0.89
C CYS A 22 1.55 -3.63 0.72
N LEU A 23 0.67 -4.55 1.13
CA LEU A 23 0.93 -5.98 1.09
C LEU A 23 0.94 -6.55 -0.34
N ASP A 24 0.22 -5.91 -1.25
CA ASP A 24 0.06 -6.38 -2.63
C ASP A 24 1.16 -5.87 -3.57
N LEU A 25 1.93 -4.85 -3.16
CA LEU A 25 2.98 -4.22 -3.96
C LEU A 25 4.38 -4.24 -3.32
N ASP A 26 4.50 -4.67 -2.05
CA ASP A 26 5.78 -4.67 -1.32
C ASP A 26 6.40 -3.26 -1.27
N ILE A 27 5.54 -2.26 -1.08
CA ILE A 27 5.89 -0.84 -0.97
C ILE A 27 5.54 -0.37 0.43
N SER A 28 6.49 0.30 1.09
CA SER A 28 6.28 0.90 2.41
C SER A 28 6.62 2.39 2.41
N SER A 29 5.96 3.13 3.27
CA SER A 29 6.32 4.51 3.60
C SER A 29 6.11 4.78 5.10
N TYR A 30 6.58 5.93 5.58
CA TYR A 30 6.53 6.28 7.00
C TYR A 30 6.07 7.72 7.19
N GLY A 31 5.54 8.02 8.37
CA GLY A 31 5.14 9.36 8.79
C GLY A 31 5.13 9.52 10.31
N VAL A 32 5.16 10.75 10.79
CA VAL A 32 5.02 11.08 12.23
C VAL A 32 3.57 10.90 12.68
N THR A 33 2.62 11.09 11.78
CA THR A 33 1.19 10.82 12.00
C THR A 33 0.68 9.67 11.15
N VAL A 34 -0.51 9.17 11.47
CA VAL A 34 -1.18 8.14 10.67
C VAL A 34 -1.49 8.66 9.27
N GLU A 35 -1.95 9.90 9.19
CA GLU A 35 -2.35 10.57 7.95
C GLU A 35 -1.13 10.77 7.04
N GLU A 36 -0.01 11.21 7.61
CA GLU A 36 1.25 11.38 6.86
C GLU A 36 1.77 10.05 6.34
N ALA A 37 1.77 9.00 7.17
CA ALA A 37 2.24 7.69 6.73
C ALA A 37 1.37 7.11 5.59
N LYS A 38 0.06 7.33 5.63
CA LYS A 38 -0.86 6.91 4.56
C LYS A 38 -0.68 7.73 3.29
N ALA A 39 -0.62 9.05 3.39
CA ALA A 39 -0.40 9.93 2.24
C ALA A 39 0.92 9.61 1.53
N ASN A 40 2.00 9.45 2.31
CA ASN A 40 3.31 9.10 1.75
C ASN A 40 3.31 7.69 1.12
N LEU A 41 2.49 6.76 1.61
CA LEU A 41 2.31 5.44 0.99
C LEU A 41 1.52 5.54 -0.32
N GLU A 42 0.44 6.33 -0.35
CA GLU A 42 -0.36 6.55 -1.55
C GLU A 42 0.45 7.20 -2.67
N GLU A 43 1.28 8.19 -2.35
CA GLU A 43 2.22 8.79 -3.31
C GLU A 43 3.24 7.76 -3.83
N ALA A 44 3.82 6.95 -2.95
CA ALA A 44 4.78 5.91 -3.35
C ALA A 44 4.14 4.86 -4.27
N ILE A 45 2.90 4.44 -3.98
CA ILE A 45 2.15 3.52 -4.85
C ILE A 45 1.83 4.20 -6.18
N THR A 46 1.40 5.46 -6.17
CA THR A 46 1.09 6.24 -7.39
C THR A 46 2.29 6.26 -8.33
N LEU A 47 3.46 6.66 -7.82
CA LEU A 47 4.72 6.70 -8.59
C LEU A 47 5.11 5.31 -9.13
N TYR A 48 4.89 4.25 -8.35
CA TYR A 48 5.18 2.89 -8.78
C TYR A 48 4.27 2.43 -9.93
N LEU A 49 2.96 2.70 -9.82
CA LEU A 49 2.00 2.35 -10.86
C LEU A 49 2.29 3.15 -12.14
N GLU A 50 2.53 4.45 -12.04
CA GLU A 50 2.93 5.31 -13.17
C GLU A 50 4.17 4.75 -13.85
N TYR A 51 5.23 4.47 -13.11
CA TYR A 51 6.45 3.84 -13.65
C TYR A 51 6.15 2.52 -14.37
N ALA A 52 5.36 1.64 -13.75
CA ALA A 52 5.03 0.35 -14.33
C ALA A 52 4.24 0.47 -15.65
N PHE A 53 3.36 1.47 -15.75
CA PHE A 53 2.62 1.76 -16.98
C PHE A 53 3.48 2.44 -18.05
N GLU A 54 4.21 3.49 -17.70
CA GLU A 54 5.07 4.24 -18.64
C GLU A 54 6.14 3.35 -19.28
N THR A 55 6.62 2.35 -18.53
CA THR A 55 7.61 1.38 -19.03
C THR A 55 6.98 0.17 -19.72
N ASN A 56 5.65 0.07 -19.82
CA ASN A 56 4.91 -1.10 -20.32
C ASN A 56 5.23 -2.41 -19.56
N ARG A 57 5.54 -2.31 -18.27
CA ARG A 57 5.89 -3.45 -17.40
C ARG A 57 4.82 -3.72 -16.34
N PHE A 58 3.61 -3.22 -16.54
CA PHE A 58 2.54 -3.34 -15.56
C PHE A 58 2.24 -4.80 -15.17
N GLU A 59 2.11 -5.69 -16.15
CA GLU A 59 1.85 -7.12 -15.89
C GLU A 59 3.01 -7.83 -15.17
N GLU A 60 4.24 -7.34 -15.34
CA GLU A 60 5.42 -7.87 -14.67
C GLU A 60 5.52 -7.37 -13.22
N LEU A 61 5.13 -6.11 -13.00
CA LEU A 61 5.35 -5.40 -11.74
C LEU A 61 4.13 -5.40 -10.82
N VAL A 62 2.92 -5.67 -11.34
CA VAL A 62 1.68 -5.53 -10.57
C VAL A 62 0.77 -6.76 -10.74
N PRO A 63 0.42 -7.48 -9.65
CA PRO A 63 0.84 -7.25 -8.27
C PRO A 63 2.26 -7.78 -7.99
N ARG A 64 2.92 -7.19 -6.99
CA ARG A 64 4.20 -7.64 -6.44
C ARG A 64 4.02 -7.82 -4.93
N PRO A 65 3.42 -8.93 -4.48
CA PRO A 65 3.08 -9.09 -3.07
C PRO A 65 4.33 -9.19 -2.20
N VAL A 66 4.20 -8.78 -0.94
CA VAL A 66 5.23 -8.97 0.08
C VAL A 66 5.58 -10.47 0.25
N PRO A 67 6.79 -10.80 0.74
CA PRO A 67 7.17 -12.19 0.98
C PRO A 67 6.20 -12.97 1.90
N PRO A 68 6.04 -14.30 1.73
CA PRO A 68 5.08 -15.08 2.51
C PRO A 68 5.24 -14.99 4.04
N HIS A 69 6.48 -14.84 4.53
CA HIS A 69 6.74 -14.70 5.96
C HIS A 69 6.21 -13.36 6.51
N VAL A 70 6.24 -12.30 5.70
CA VAL A 70 5.63 -11.00 6.02
C VAL A 70 4.11 -11.12 6.00
N MET A 71 3.53 -11.78 4.99
CA MET A 71 2.07 -12.04 4.95
C MET A 71 1.58 -12.79 6.19
N ALA A 72 2.34 -13.79 6.67
CA ALA A 72 1.99 -14.58 7.84
C ALA A 72 1.92 -13.73 9.12
N LYS A 73 2.82 -12.75 9.29
CA LYS A 73 2.81 -11.78 10.40
C LYS A 73 1.45 -11.08 10.50
N TYR A 74 0.97 -10.50 9.39
CA TYR A 74 -0.28 -9.71 9.37
C TYR A 74 -1.57 -10.55 9.33
N LYS A 75 -1.49 -11.81 8.90
CA LYS A 75 -2.60 -12.79 9.07
C LYS A 75 -2.82 -13.11 10.55
N ASN A 76 -1.75 -13.28 11.31
CA ASN A 76 -1.80 -13.71 12.71
C ASN A 76 -2.05 -12.55 13.69
N MET A 77 -1.66 -11.33 13.35
CA MET A 77 -1.90 -10.13 14.16
C MET A 77 -3.38 -9.75 14.31
N SER A 78 -4.24 -10.18 13.38
CA SER A 78 -5.69 -9.97 13.47
C SER A 78 -6.36 -10.70 14.65
N LYS A 79 -5.62 -11.53 15.39
CA LYS A 79 -6.11 -12.37 16.49
C LYS A 79 -5.58 -11.94 17.88
N LYS A 80 -4.76 -10.89 17.98
CA LYS A 80 -4.05 -10.50 19.22
C LYS A 80 -4.73 -9.29 19.89
N LYS A 81 -5.29 -9.46 21.10
CA LYS A 81 -5.94 -8.47 22.01
C LYS A 81 -5.86 -6.96 21.65
N ILE A 82 -7.01 -6.29 21.82
CA ILE A 82 -7.26 -4.83 21.82
C ILE A 82 -6.02 -4.05 22.31
N GLY A 83 -5.35 -3.34 21.39
CA GLY A 83 -4.16 -2.52 21.67
C GLY A 83 -2.90 -2.78 20.81
N GLN A 84 -2.77 -3.92 20.12
CA GLN A 84 -1.61 -4.26 19.28
C GLN A 84 -1.97 -4.68 17.84
N HIS A 85 -3.10 -4.20 17.33
CA HIS A 85 -3.49 -4.49 15.95
C HIS A 85 -2.88 -3.45 15.02
N ALA A 86 -2.18 -3.91 13.97
CA ALA A 86 -1.92 -3.07 12.82
C ALA A 86 -3.24 -2.88 12.07
N PRO A 87 -3.85 -1.68 12.04
CA PRO A 87 -5.08 -1.50 11.30
C PRO A 87 -4.83 -1.77 9.82
N LYS A 88 -5.72 -2.58 9.24
CA LYS A 88 -5.78 -2.84 7.80
C LYS A 88 -6.60 -1.75 7.15
N PHE A 89 -6.19 -1.30 5.97
CA PHE A 89 -6.92 -0.35 5.15
C PHE A 89 -6.68 -0.66 3.67
N ASP A 90 -7.57 -0.20 2.81
CA ASP A 90 -7.42 -0.35 1.36
C ASP A 90 -6.99 0.99 0.78
N CYS A 91 -6.04 0.97 -0.15
CA CYS A 91 -5.73 2.12 -1.01
C CYS A 91 -6.38 1.89 -2.37
N GLU A 92 -7.27 2.80 -2.78
CA GLU A 92 -7.97 2.73 -4.06
C GLU A 92 -7.33 3.69 -5.06
N PHE A 93 -7.05 3.19 -6.26
CA PHE A 93 -6.48 3.98 -7.34
C PHE A 93 -7.33 3.86 -8.61
N PHE A 94 -7.43 4.97 -9.33
CA PHE A 94 -8.13 5.03 -10.60
C PHE A 94 -7.21 5.53 -11.70
N ARG A 95 -7.25 4.86 -12.86
CA ARG A 95 -6.58 5.33 -14.07
C ARG A 95 -7.54 6.16 -14.91
N SER A 96 -7.19 7.42 -15.17
CA SER A 96 -7.91 8.27 -16.13
C SER A 96 -7.40 8.03 -17.57
N HIS A 97 -8.03 8.66 -18.56
CA HIS A 97 -7.58 8.57 -19.96
C HIS A 97 -6.19 9.20 -20.18
N ASP A 98 -5.70 10.02 -19.24
CA ASP A 98 -4.42 10.71 -19.32
C ASP A 98 -3.27 9.90 -18.67
N HIS A 99 -3.50 8.62 -18.37
CA HIS A 99 -2.53 7.68 -17.76
C HIS A 99 -2.07 8.05 -16.34
N GLN A 100 -2.68 9.07 -15.71
CA GLN A 100 -2.38 9.44 -14.34
C GLN A 100 -3.16 8.60 -13.34
N PHE A 101 -2.49 8.22 -12.25
CA PHE A 101 -3.11 7.58 -11.10
C PHE A 101 -3.50 8.63 -10.07
N ALA A 102 -4.73 8.56 -9.59
CA ALA A 102 -5.16 9.31 -8.42
C ALA A 102 -5.52 8.34 -7.30
N GLY A 103 -4.87 8.50 -6.14
CA GLY A 103 -5.29 7.87 -4.88
C GLY A 103 -6.56 8.54 -4.34
N CYS A 104 -7.42 7.76 -3.71
CA CYS A 104 -8.67 8.21 -3.07
C CYS A 104 -8.59 8.17 -1.55
#